data_AF-A0A7W9Q2D3-F1
#
_entry.id   AF-A0A7W9Q2D3-F1
#
_cell.length_a   1.000
_cell.length_b   1.000
_cell.length_c   1.000
_cell.angle_alpha   90.00
_cell.angle_beta   90.00
_cell.angle_gamma   90.00
#
_symmetry.space_group_name_H-M   'P 1'
#
loop_
_entity.id
_entity.type
_entity.pdbx_description
1 polymer ?
#
loop_
_entity_poly.entity_id
_entity_poly.type
_entity_poly.pdbx_seq_one_letter_code
_entity_poly.pdbx_strand_id
1 'polypeptide(L)'
;MAHGTEGLSKGDRRSCSKEGCDRQYYAHGVCRQHYDDVWREKNRARIAGYQSRRREQVAAGMTRDEISEALEYRELIANDPCAYCGALSTSVDHIEAVHVGGSDRWTNLARACQSCNSSKKAKSILEFMLWRQARSEGAGDAGGPRWTPSPI
;
A
#
# COMPACT_ATOMS: atom_id res chain seq x y z
N MET A 1 -33.74 37.84 11.95
CA MET A 1 -34.08 36.41 12.14
C MET A 1 -33.20 35.63 11.18
N ALA A 2 -32.21 34.91 11.71
CA ALA A 2 -31.27 34.13 10.91
C ALA A 2 -31.96 32.85 10.44
N HIS A 3 -32.16 32.70 9.13
CA HIS A 3 -32.59 31.43 8.55
C HIS A 3 -31.34 30.55 8.39
N GLY A 4 -31.30 29.48 9.17
CA GLY A 4 -30.20 28.54 9.26
C GLY A 4 -29.95 27.81 7.94
N THR A 5 -28.67 27.60 7.64
CA THR A 5 -28.21 26.71 6.59
C THR A 5 -28.49 25.27 6.99
N GLU A 6 -29.48 24.63 6.36
CA GLU A 6 -29.74 23.20 6.52
C GLU A 6 -28.55 22.40 5.99
N GLY A 7 -27.79 21.83 6.94
CA GLY A 7 -26.66 20.96 6.67
C GLY A 7 -27.13 19.60 6.13
N LEU A 8 -26.53 19.18 5.02
CA LEU A 8 -26.64 17.86 4.42
C LEU A 8 -26.44 16.74 5.47
N SER A 9 -27.46 15.89 5.68
CA SER A 9 -27.35 14.72 6.57
C SER A 9 -26.46 13.64 5.94
N LYS A 10 -25.18 13.65 6.31
CA LYS A 10 -24.16 12.71 5.85
C LYS A 10 -24.37 11.32 6.50
N GLY A 11 -25.05 10.43 5.78
CA GLY A 11 -24.96 8.97 5.92
C GLY A 11 -25.53 8.36 7.21
N ASP A 12 -26.56 7.55 7.06
CA ASP A 12 -27.14 6.71 8.10
C ASP A 12 -26.06 5.94 8.88
N ARG A 13 -25.82 6.31 10.15
CA ARG A 13 -24.78 5.77 11.04
C ARG A 13 -25.18 4.42 11.60
N ARG A 14 -25.46 3.45 10.72
CA ARG A 14 -25.76 2.08 11.14
C ARG A 14 -24.51 1.47 11.81
N SER A 15 -24.72 0.64 12.83
CA SER A 15 -23.67 -0.13 13.51
C SER A 15 -23.59 -1.56 12.96
N CYS A 16 -22.51 -2.27 13.28
CA CYS A 16 -22.33 -3.67 12.93
C CYS A 16 -23.35 -4.56 13.64
N SER A 17 -23.98 -5.48 12.93
CA SER A 17 -24.93 -6.45 13.52
C SER A 17 -24.28 -7.64 14.24
N LYS A 18 -22.96 -7.62 14.41
CA LYS A 18 -22.24 -8.72 15.10
C LYS A 18 -22.27 -8.46 16.59
N GLU A 19 -22.66 -9.46 17.36
CA GLU A 19 -22.72 -9.39 18.82
C GLU A 19 -21.40 -8.85 19.39
N GLY A 20 -21.50 -7.84 20.28
CA GLY A 20 -20.35 -7.20 20.91
C GLY A 20 -19.51 -6.32 19.99
N CYS A 21 -20.00 -5.93 18.80
CA CYS A 21 -19.26 -5.08 17.87
C CYS A 21 -19.99 -3.76 17.58
N ASP A 22 -19.44 -2.67 18.09
CA ASP A 22 -20.01 -1.33 17.91
C ASP A 22 -19.40 -0.57 16.73
N ARG A 23 -18.61 -1.25 15.89
CA ARG A 23 -17.97 -0.63 14.72
C ARG A 23 -19.02 -0.19 13.71
N GLN A 24 -18.69 0.88 12.98
CA GLN A 24 -19.55 1.42 11.93
C GLN A 24 -19.86 0.36 10.87
N TYR A 25 -21.14 0.30 10.47
CA TYR A 25 -21.63 -0.50 9.36
C TYR A 25 -20.86 -0.17 8.07
N TYR A 26 -20.53 -1.23 7.32
CA TYR A 26 -19.91 -1.10 6.00
C TYR A 26 -20.79 -1.71 4.91
N ALA A 27 -21.08 -3.01 4.98
CA ALA A 27 -21.85 -3.74 3.98
C ALA A 27 -22.39 -5.05 4.56
N HIS A 28 -23.46 -5.61 3.97
CA HIS A 28 -24.06 -6.91 4.37
C HIS A 28 -24.38 -7.03 5.88
N GLY A 29 -24.79 -5.92 6.50
CA GLY A 29 -25.13 -5.87 7.93
C GLY A 29 -23.92 -5.72 8.86
N VAL A 30 -22.68 -5.78 8.37
CA VAL A 30 -21.49 -5.85 9.20
C VAL A 30 -20.50 -4.71 8.95
N CYS A 31 -19.58 -4.50 9.89
CA CYS A 31 -18.44 -3.59 9.72
C CYS A 31 -17.42 -4.14 8.73
N ARG A 32 -16.49 -3.30 8.28
CA ARG A 32 -15.45 -3.66 7.30
C ARG A 32 -14.60 -4.85 7.75
N GLN A 33 -14.17 -4.90 9.01
CA GLN A 33 -13.38 -6.03 9.52
C GLN A 33 -14.14 -7.36 9.36
N HIS A 34 -15.37 -7.43 9.85
CA HIS A 34 -16.18 -8.65 9.77
C HIS A 34 -16.56 -9.01 8.32
N TYR A 35 -16.75 -8.01 7.46
CA TYR A 35 -16.92 -8.24 6.03
C TYR A 35 -15.67 -8.90 5.43
N ASP A 36 -14.49 -8.34 5.73
CA ASP A 36 -13.20 -8.85 5.24
C ASP A 36 -12.90 -10.25 5.79
N ASP A 37 -13.25 -10.54 7.06
CA ASP A 37 -13.08 -11.85 7.68
C ASP A 37 -13.91 -12.93 6.96
N VAL A 38 -15.20 -12.64 6.72
CA VAL A 38 -16.08 -13.55 5.97
C VAL A 38 -15.58 -13.74 4.53
N TRP A 39 -15.13 -12.65 3.88
CA TRP A 39 -14.56 -12.73 2.55
C TRP A 39 -13.29 -13.59 2.51
N ARG A 40 -12.38 -13.41 3.50
CA ARG A 40 -11.12 -14.17 3.60
C ARG A 40 -11.39 -15.65 3.82
N GLU A 41 -12.35 -16.00 4.69
CA GLU A 41 -12.73 -17.39 4.90
C GLU A 41 -13.25 -18.04 3.62
N LYS A 42 -14.23 -17.39 2.96
CA LYS A 42 -14.77 -17.87 1.68
C LYS A 42 -13.72 -17.99 0.58
N ASN A 43 -12.69 -17.14 0.61
CA ASN A 43 -11.62 -17.10 -0.39
C ASN A 43 -10.33 -17.76 0.10
N ARG A 44 -10.33 -18.53 1.19
CA ARG A 44 -9.13 -19.07 1.85
C ARG A 44 -8.24 -19.83 0.86
N ALA A 45 -8.81 -20.76 0.09
CA ALA A 45 -8.08 -21.54 -0.91
C ALA A 45 -7.51 -20.66 -2.03
N ARG A 46 -8.27 -19.65 -2.49
CA ARG A 46 -7.83 -18.70 -3.52
C ARG A 46 -6.66 -17.84 -3.04
N ILE A 47 -6.72 -17.36 -1.80
CA ILE A 47 -5.66 -16.56 -1.17
C ILE A 47 -4.41 -17.43 -1.00
N ALA A 48 -4.56 -18.65 -0.48
CA ALA A 48 -3.43 -19.58 -0.32
C ALA A 48 -2.76 -19.88 -1.67
N GLY A 49 -3.55 -20.17 -2.72
CA GLY A 49 -3.03 -20.39 -4.07
C GLY A 49 -2.32 -19.16 -4.65
N TYR A 50 -2.85 -17.96 -4.44
CA TYR A 50 -2.20 -16.71 -4.83
C TYR A 50 -0.85 -16.52 -4.11
N GLN A 51 -0.81 -16.76 -2.79
CA GLN A 51 0.42 -16.62 -2.01
C GLN A 51 1.48 -17.66 -2.39
N SER A 52 1.10 -18.91 -2.70
CA SER A 52 2.03 -19.93 -3.19
C SER A 52 2.69 -19.49 -4.50
N ARG A 53 1.87 -19.15 -5.50
CA ARG A 53 2.35 -18.69 -6.82
C ARG A 53 3.27 -17.47 -6.69
N ARG A 54 2.91 -16.53 -5.81
CA ARG A 54 3.74 -15.35 -5.57
C ARG A 54 5.09 -15.73 -4.97
N ARG A 55 5.15 -16.63 -3.98
CA ARG A 55 6.43 -17.10 -3.40
C ARG A 55 7.30 -17.80 -4.45
N GLU A 56 6.69 -18.66 -5.26
CA GLU A 56 7.37 -19.33 -6.37
C GLU A 56 7.92 -18.32 -7.37
N GLN A 57 7.13 -17.33 -7.77
CA GLN A 57 7.55 -16.28 -8.71
C GLN A 57 8.68 -15.40 -8.16
N VAL A 58 8.60 -15.04 -6.88
CA VAL A 58 9.64 -14.25 -6.19
C VAL A 58 10.96 -15.03 -6.11
N ALA A 59 10.90 -16.34 -5.84
CA ALA A 59 12.08 -17.20 -5.72
C ALA A 59 12.64 -17.70 -7.06
N ALA A 60 11.89 -17.57 -8.14
CA ALA A 60 12.28 -18.10 -9.45
C ALA A 60 13.59 -17.46 -9.94
N GLY A 61 14.57 -18.31 -10.27
CA GLY A 61 15.87 -17.86 -10.80
C GLY A 61 16.81 -17.23 -9.77
N MET A 62 16.50 -17.34 -8.47
CA MET A 62 17.39 -16.87 -7.40
C MET A 62 18.30 -17.98 -6.88
N THR A 63 19.55 -17.64 -6.61
CA THR A 63 20.46 -18.50 -5.85
C THR A 63 20.18 -18.37 -4.35
N ARG A 64 20.73 -19.31 -3.56
CA ARG A 64 20.64 -19.27 -2.10
C ARG A 64 21.29 -18.00 -1.53
N ASP A 65 22.41 -17.58 -2.09
CA ASP A 65 23.16 -16.41 -1.64
C ASP A 65 22.37 -15.12 -1.93
N GLU A 66 21.75 -15.02 -3.11
CA GLU A 66 20.90 -13.88 -3.47
C GLU A 66 19.65 -13.79 -2.60
N ILE A 67 19.11 -14.94 -2.16
CA ILE A 67 18.01 -14.98 -1.18
C ILE A 67 18.51 -14.48 0.18
N SER A 68 19.68 -14.92 0.64
CA SER A 68 20.27 -14.47 1.92
C SER A 68 20.51 -12.96 1.90
N GLU A 69 21.15 -12.46 0.86
CA GLU A 69 21.46 -11.05 0.66
C GLU A 69 20.18 -10.20 0.63
N ALA A 70 19.13 -10.68 -0.03
CA ALA A 70 17.84 -10.00 -0.05
C ALA A 70 17.13 -9.98 1.32
N LEU A 71 17.36 -10.97 2.19
CA LEU A 71 16.82 -10.97 3.55
C LEU A 71 17.61 -10.02 4.46
N GLU A 72 18.94 -10.05 4.38
CA GLU A 72 19.83 -9.14 5.13
C GLU A 72 19.57 -7.68 4.75
N TYR A 73 19.44 -7.40 3.45
CA TYR A 73 19.15 -6.05 2.98
C TYR A 73 17.81 -5.51 3.49
N ARG A 74 16.78 -6.36 3.59
CA ARG A 74 15.47 -5.95 4.13
C ARG A 74 15.55 -5.50 5.57
N GLU A 75 16.38 -6.14 6.38
CA GLU A 75 16.61 -5.75 7.76
C GLU A 75 17.37 -4.42 7.81
N LEU A 76 18.39 -4.25 6.97
CA LEU A 76 19.17 -3.03 6.89
C LEU A 76 18.30 -1.81 6.57
N ILE A 77 17.37 -1.93 5.61
CA ILE A 77 16.48 -0.84 5.20
C ILE A 77 15.19 -0.76 6.02
N ALA A 78 15.02 -1.54 7.10
CA ALA A 78 13.72 -1.68 7.77
C ALA A 78 13.09 -0.35 8.22
N ASN A 79 13.94 0.62 8.59
CA ASN A 79 13.55 1.95 9.07
C ASN A 79 13.75 3.08 8.05
N ASP A 80 14.12 2.76 6.80
CA ASP A 80 14.29 3.79 5.79
C ASP A 80 12.97 4.49 5.49
N PRO A 81 13.01 5.81 5.20
CA PRO A 81 11.84 6.53 4.72
C PRO A 81 11.39 5.96 3.37
N CYS A 82 10.16 6.28 2.98
CA CYS A 82 9.64 5.94 1.67
C CYS A 82 10.55 6.53 0.57
N ALA A 83 11.12 5.67 -0.27
CA ALA A 83 12.01 6.06 -1.37
C ALA A 83 11.36 7.03 -2.37
N TYR A 84 10.03 7.10 -2.38
CA TYR A 84 9.27 7.92 -3.31
C TYR A 84 8.87 9.28 -2.76
N CYS A 85 8.50 9.36 -1.48
CA CYS A 85 7.93 10.57 -0.90
C CYS A 85 8.57 11.04 0.41
N GLY A 86 9.50 10.27 0.97
CA GLY A 86 10.16 10.58 2.24
C GLY A 86 9.33 10.30 3.50
N ALA A 87 8.03 9.98 3.38
CA ALA A 87 7.19 9.64 4.54
C ALA A 87 7.58 8.30 5.17
N LEU A 88 7.09 8.00 6.37
CA LEU A 88 7.32 6.71 7.03
C LEU A 88 6.91 5.53 6.13
N SER A 89 7.80 4.56 5.99
CA SER A 89 7.58 3.38 5.16
C SER A 89 6.88 2.27 5.96
N THR A 90 6.04 1.50 5.28
CA THR A 90 5.27 0.40 5.91
C THR A 90 5.44 -0.92 5.16
N SER A 91 6.14 -0.91 4.04
CA SER A 91 6.31 -2.06 3.15
C SER A 91 7.62 -1.98 2.39
N VAL A 92 8.10 -3.12 1.92
CA VAL A 92 9.12 -3.22 0.89
C VAL A 92 8.41 -3.26 -0.47
N ASP A 93 8.84 -2.40 -1.38
CA ASP A 93 8.43 -2.39 -2.77
C ASP A 93 9.48 -3.05 -3.66
N HIS A 94 9.01 -3.66 -4.74
CA HIS A 94 9.85 -4.13 -5.84
C HIS A 94 9.90 -3.03 -6.91
N ILE A 95 11.08 -2.43 -7.08
CA ILE A 95 11.34 -1.33 -8.03
C ILE A 95 10.79 -1.68 -9.41
N GLU A 96 11.15 -2.85 -9.92
CA GLU A 96 10.47 -3.53 -11.02
C GLU A 96 9.54 -4.57 -10.43
N ALA A 97 8.25 -4.52 -10.78
CA ALA A 97 7.26 -5.37 -10.11
C ALA A 97 7.46 -6.85 -10.49
N VAL A 98 7.32 -7.74 -9.51
CA VAL A 98 7.55 -9.19 -9.70
C VAL A 98 6.68 -9.79 -10.80
N HIS A 99 5.41 -9.37 -10.89
CA HIS A 99 4.47 -9.89 -11.88
C HIS A 99 4.76 -9.46 -13.33
N VAL A 100 5.66 -8.49 -13.55
CA VAL A 100 6.16 -8.10 -14.88
C VAL A 100 7.62 -8.53 -15.10
N GLY A 101 8.18 -9.38 -14.22
CA GLY A 101 9.51 -9.96 -14.37
C GLY A 101 10.59 -9.40 -13.43
N GLY A 102 10.23 -8.51 -12.50
CA GLY A 102 11.16 -8.06 -11.46
C GLY A 102 11.59 -9.17 -10.51
N SER A 103 12.84 -9.12 -10.04
CA SER A 103 13.41 -10.13 -9.12
C SER A 103 13.30 -9.71 -7.65
N ASP A 104 13.58 -10.63 -6.72
CA ASP A 104 13.69 -10.31 -5.29
C ASP A 104 15.10 -9.91 -4.85
N ARG A 105 16.03 -9.66 -5.79
CA ARG A 105 17.40 -9.22 -5.47
C ARG A 105 17.36 -7.93 -4.68
N TRP A 106 18.32 -7.73 -3.79
CA TRP A 106 18.43 -6.52 -2.97
C TRP A 106 18.42 -5.23 -3.81
N THR A 107 19.01 -5.26 -5.01
CA THR A 107 19.04 -4.14 -5.96
C THR A 107 17.66 -3.74 -6.49
N ASN A 108 16.65 -4.60 -6.35
CA ASN A 108 15.28 -4.35 -6.78
C ASN A 108 14.34 -4.02 -5.60
N LEU A 109 14.86 -3.87 -4.37
CA LEU A 109 14.06 -3.62 -3.18
C LEU A 109 14.19 -2.17 -2.72
N ALA A 110 13.06 -1.55 -2.38
CA ALA A 110 13.04 -0.21 -1.79
C ALA A 110 11.98 -0.11 -0.69
N ARG A 111 12.17 0.76 0.30
CA ARG A 111 11.10 1.05 1.27
C ARG A 111 10.05 1.96 0.66
N ALA A 112 8.79 1.62 0.90
CA ALA A 112 7.65 2.40 0.43
C ALA A 112 6.53 2.48 1.47
N CYS A 113 5.88 3.64 1.56
CA CYS A 113 4.62 3.77 2.28
C CYS A 113 3.48 3.10 1.48
N GLN A 114 2.41 2.72 2.17
CA GLN A 114 1.27 2.03 1.54
C GLN A 114 0.65 2.83 0.38
N SER A 115 0.58 4.15 0.48
CA SER A 115 -0.03 5.00 -0.54
C SER A 115 0.81 5.05 -1.82
N CYS A 116 2.14 5.20 -1.69
CA CYS A 116 3.04 5.19 -2.85
C CYS A 116 3.12 3.81 -3.49
N ASN A 117 3.31 2.75 -2.70
CA ASN A 117 3.36 1.36 -3.20
C ASN A 117 2.08 1.02 -4.00
N SER A 118 0.90 1.30 -3.42
CA SER A 118 -0.38 1.04 -4.09
C SER A 118 -0.62 1.90 -5.34
N SER A 119 0.01 3.07 -5.44
CA SER A 119 -0.11 3.97 -6.59
C SER A 119 0.86 3.60 -7.72
N LYS A 120 2.09 3.20 -7.37
CA LYS A 120 3.11 2.71 -8.29
C LYS A 120 2.61 1.47 -9.03
N LYS A 121 2.15 0.44 -8.31
CA LYS A 121 1.72 -0.84 -8.92
C LYS A 121 2.83 -1.38 -9.85
N ALA A 122 2.49 -1.65 -11.12
CA ALA A 122 3.39 -2.14 -12.15
C ALA A 122 4.13 -1.03 -12.92
N LYS A 123 3.93 0.25 -12.58
CA LYS A 123 4.62 1.35 -13.26
C LYS A 123 6.12 1.25 -13.04
N SER A 124 6.88 1.60 -14.08
CA SER A 124 8.31 1.88 -13.93
C SER A 124 8.50 3.07 -12.99
N ILE A 125 9.71 3.22 -12.43
CA ILE A 125 10.03 4.37 -11.56
C ILE A 125 9.71 5.69 -12.28
N LEU A 126 10.14 5.84 -13.54
CA LEU A 126 9.96 7.08 -14.29
C LEU A 126 8.48 7.42 -14.48
N GLU A 127 7.68 6.44 -14.91
CA GLU A 127 6.24 6.63 -15.09
C GLU A 127 5.56 7.01 -13.76
N PHE A 128 5.95 6.34 -12.66
CA PHE A 128 5.39 6.62 -11.35
C PHE A 128 5.77 8.02 -10.83
N MET A 129 7.03 8.45 -10.99
CA MET A 129 7.48 9.76 -10.53
C MET A 129 6.81 10.89 -11.31
N LEU A 130 6.67 10.75 -12.63
CA LEU A 130 5.93 11.72 -13.46
C LEU A 130 4.45 11.78 -13.05
N TRP A 131 3.81 10.63 -12.84
CA TRP A 131 2.43 10.57 -12.36
C TRP A 131 2.26 11.26 -11.00
N ARG A 132 3.22 11.06 -10.08
CA ARG A 132 3.20 11.68 -8.75
C ARG A 132 3.39 13.20 -8.83
N GLN A 133 4.36 13.66 -9.64
CA GLN A 133 4.65 15.07 -9.83
C GLN A 133 3.43 15.83 -10.37
N ALA A 134 2.80 15.31 -11.43
CA ALA A 134 1.60 15.92 -12.02
C ALA A 134 0.45 16.09 -11.00
N ARG A 135 0.36 15.19 -10.02
CA ARG A 135 -0.66 15.24 -8.96
C ARG A 135 -0.28 16.12 -7.79
N SER A 136 1.00 16.33 -7.51
CA SER A 136 1.44 17.34 -6.55
C SER A 136 1.27 18.76 -7.08
N GLU A 137 1.38 18.96 -8.39
CA GLU A 137 1.23 20.28 -9.02
C GLU A 137 -0.25 20.67 -9.23
N GLY A 138 -1.14 19.69 -9.44
CA GLY A 138 -2.59 19.90 -9.51
C GLY A 138 -3.31 20.00 -8.15
N ALA A 139 -2.62 19.70 -7.05
CA ALA A 139 -3.13 19.85 -5.69
C ALA A 139 -2.67 21.20 -5.13
N GLY A 140 -3.42 22.27 -5.40
CA GLY A 140 -3.17 23.57 -4.79
C GLY A 140 -3.08 23.45 -3.26
N ASP A 141 -1.97 23.96 -2.72
CA ASP A 141 -1.72 24.29 -1.30
C ASP A 141 -2.33 23.35 -0.25
N ALA A 142 -1.99 22.06 -0.30
CA ALA A 142 -2.24 21.12 0.78
C ALA A 142 -0.93 20.57 1.34
N GLY A 143 -0.09 21.45 1.91
CA GLY A 143 0.73 21.23 3.10
C GLY A 143 1.60 19.95 3.24
N GLY A 144 2.00 19.29 2.15
CA GLY A 144 2.98 18.19 2.22
C GLY A 144 4.42 18.73 2.23
N PRO A 145 5.37 18.10 2.95
CA PRO A 145 6.77 18.54 2.93
C PRO A 145 7.30 18.49 1.50
N ARG A 146 7.69 19.65 0.98
CA ARG A 146 8.37 19.80 -0.30
C ARG A 146 9.72 19.10 -0.16
N TRP A 147 9.97 18.07 -0.96
CA TRP A 147 11.30 17.47 -1.03
C TRP A 147 12.25 18.54 -1.59
N THR A 148 13.08 19.11 -0.72
CA THR A 148 14.19 19.96 -1.11
C THR A 148 15.44 19.07 -1.12
N PRO A 149 16.05 18.80 -2.27
CA PRO A 149 17.35 18.15 -2.28
C PRO A 149 18.31 19.02 -1.47
N SER A 150 19.03 18.41 -0.52
CA SER A 150 20.10 19.11 0.20
C SER A 150 21.14 19.60 -0.82
N PRO A 151 21.59 20.86 -0.72
CA PRO A 151 22.73 21.31 -1.52
C PRO A 151 23.97 20.49 -1.12
N ILE A 152 24.71 20.04 -2.14
CA ILE A 152 26.04 19.43 -2.01
C ILE A 152 27.01 20.48 -1.45
#